data_AF-A0ABD5S0M9-F1
#
_entry.id   AF-A0ABD5S0M9-F1
#
_cell.length_a   1.000
_cell.length_b   1.000
_cell.length_c   1.000
_cell.angle_alpha   90.00
_cell.angle_beta   90.00
_cell.angle_gamma   90.00
#
_symmetry.space_group_name_H-M   'P 1'
#
loop_
_entity.id
_entity.type
_entity.pdbx_description
1 polymer ?
#
loop_
_entity_poly.entity_id
_entity_poly.type
_entity_poly.pdbx_seq_one_letter_code
_entity_poly.pdbx_strand_id
1 'polypeptide(L)'
;MELSAVDLSPVPDDGTATDAYENTVELARQAERLGYTRFWVAEHHGMADTLAGTTPEVLLGHLAAETDSIRIGSGAVLLNHYSPFKVAEAFGAPD
;
A
#
# COMPACT_ATOMS: atom_id res chain seq x y z
N MET A 1 16.85 7.23 -15.24
CA MET A 1 15.60 7.74 -14.63
C MET A 1 15.09 6.63 -13.73
N GLU A 2 14.72 6.93 -12.50
CA GLU A 2 14.21 5.94 -11.54
C GLU A 2 12.71 5.70 -11.75
N LEU A 3 12.24 4.48 -11.51
CA LEU A 3 10.83 4.09 -11.60
C LEU A 3 10.26 3.78 -10.21
N SER A 4 8.97 4.05 -10.02
CA SER A 4 8.21 3.72 -8.80
C SER A 4 6.80 3.30 -9.19
N ALA A 5 6.10 2.62 -8.30
CA ALA A 5 4.73 2.18 -8.50
C ALA A 5 3.81 2.76 -7.42
N VAL A 6 2.56 3.02 -7.80
CA VAL A 6 1.46 3.30 -6.88
C VAL A 6 0.38 2.26 -7.17
N ASP A 7 0.03 1.48 -6.16
CA ASP A 7 -1.00 0.47 -6.22
C ASP A 7 -2.25 0.92 -5.46
N LEU A 8 -3.42 0.59 -6.00
CA LEU A 8 -4.72 0.93 -5.43
C LEU A 8 -5.39 -0.30 -4.78
N SER A 9 -4.73 -1.47 -4.81
CA SER A 9 -5.32 -2.76 -4.43
C SER A 9 -6.65 -3.03 -5.13
N PRO A 10 -6.67 -3.09 -6.48
CA PRO A 10 -7.90 -3.30 -7.23
C PRO A 10 -8.48 -4.70 -6.97
N VAL A 11 -9.78 -4.76 -6.71
CA VAL A 11 -10.53 -6.01 -6.60
C VAL A 11 -10.80 -6.54 -8.01
N PRO A 12 -10.40 -7.78 -8.34
CA PRO A 12 -10.72 -8.39 -9.64
C PRO A 12 -12.24 -8.53 -9.84
N ASP A 13 -12.71 -8.47 -11.09
CA ASP A 13 -14.15 -8.49 -11.43
C ASP A 13 -14.93 -9.69 -10.84
N ASP A 14 -14.27 -10.84 -10.67
CA ASP A 14 -14.81 -12.06 -10.05
C ASP A 14 -14.04 -12.47 -8.78
N GLY A 15 -13.34 -11.53 -8.16
CA GLY A 15 -12.46 -11.75 -7.01
C GLY A 15 -12.99 -11.13 -5.71
N THR A 16 -12.13 -11.17 -4.70
CA THR A 16 -12.39 -10.66 -3.35
C THR A 16 -11.34 -9.62 -2.96
N ALA A 17 -11.61 -8.88 -1.88
CA ALA A 17 -10.61 -8.01 -1.28
C ALA A 17 -9.35 -8.77 -0.83
N THR A 18 -9.48 -10.05 -0.45
CA THR A 18 -8.32 -10.90 -0.14
C THR A 18 -7.45 -11.11 -1.38
N ASP A 19 -8.05 -11.43 -2.53
CA ASP A 19 -7.30 -11.58 -3.79
C ASP A 19 -6.60 -10.28 -4.16
N ALA A 20 -7.25 -9.13 -3.95
CA ALA A 20 -6.64 -7.81 -4.18
C ALA A 20 -5.38 -7.60 -3.33
N TYR A 21 -5.43 -7.91 -2.03
CA TYR A 21 -4.28 -7.76 -1.14
C TYR A 21 -3.15 -8.75 -1.47
N GLU A 22 -3.47 -10.01 -1.80
CA GLU A 22 -2.48 -10.99 -2.26
C GLU A 22 -1.77 -10.52 -3.54
N ASN A 23 -2.53 -9.96 -4.49
CA ASN A 23 -1.99 -9.36 -5.70
C ASN A 23 -1.09 -8.15 -5.40
N THR A 24 -1.48 -7.28 -4.46
CA THR A 24 -0.65 -6.14 -4.02
C THR A 24 0.68 -6.61 -3.45
N VAL A 25 0.69 -7.65 -2.61
CA VAL A 25 1.93 -8.22 -2.03
C VAL A 25 2.83 -8.78 -3.13
N GLU A 26 2.27 -9.57 -4.05
CA GLU A 26 3.06 -10.12 -5.16
C GLU A 26 3.60 -9.01 -6.07
N LEU A 27 2.81 -7.97 -6.34
CA LEU A 27 3.24 -6.82 -7.12
C LEU A 27 4.39 -6.06 -6.44
N ALA A 28 4.34 -5.87 -5.11
CA ALA A 28 5.42 -5.24 -4.36
C ALA A 28 6.74 -6.03 -4.47
N ARG A 29 6.67 -7.36 -4.28
CA ARG A 29 7.82 -8.26 -4.46
C ARG A 29 8.35 -8.23 -5.89
N GLN A 30 7.47 -8.17 -6.90
CA GLN A 30 7.87 -8.04 -8.30
C GLN A 30 8.55 -6.70 -8.59
N ALA A 31 7.97 -5.59 -8.10
CA ALA A 31 8.53 -4.26 -8.26
C ALA A 31 9.95 -4.19 -7.67
N GLU A 32 10.16 -4.78 -6.49
CA GLU A 32 11.49 -4.92 -5.89
C GLU A 32 12.46 -5.71 -6.79
N ARG A 33 12.07 -6.92 -7.23
CA ARG A 33 12.91 -7.75 -8.11
C ARG A 33 13.28 -7.05 -9.42
N LEU A 34 12.40 -6.18 -9.91
CA LEU A 34 12.60 -5.38 -11.13
C LEU A 34 13.38 -4.09 -10.89
N GLY A 35 13.75 -3.77 -9.64
CA GLY A 35 14.57 -2.61 -9.30
C GLY A 35 13.80 -1.28 -9.23
N TYR A 36 12.50 -1.32 -8.93
CA TYR A 36 11.75 -0.09 -8.65
C TYR A 36 12.22 0.55 -7.35
N THR A 37 12.29 1.88 -7.32
CA THR A 37 12.79 2.63 -6.17
C THR A 37 11.80 2.66 -5.01
N ARG A 38 10.49 2.68 -5.31
CA ARG A 38 9.41 2.80 -4.32
C ARG A 38 8.15 2.08 -4.76
N PHE A 39 7.40 1.57 -3.80
CA PHE A 39 6.07 0.98 -3.96
C PHE A 39 5.11 1.61 -2.96
N TRP A 40 4.13 2.38 -3.45
CA TRP A 40 3.15 3.05 -2.59
C TRP A 40 1.77 2.42 -2.71
N VAL A 41 1.02 2.45 -1.61
CA VAL A 41 -0.39 2.03 -1.59
C VAL A 41 -1.29 3.22 -1.30
N ALA A 42 -2.44 3.27 -1.96
CA ALA A 42 -3.41 4.36 -1.83
C ALA A 42 -4.55 3.99 -0.86
N GLU A 43 -5.19 5.02 -0.29
CA GLU A 43 -6.32 4.89 0.62
C GLU A 43 -7.64 5.26 -0.06
N HIS A 44 -8.62 4.35 -0.02
CA HIS A 44 -9.97 4.51 -0.57
C HIS A 44 -11.01 3.99 0.42
N HIS A 45 -12.14 4.70 0.54
CA HIS A 45 -13.24 4.29 1.41
C HIS A 45 -14.54 4.20 0.61
N GLY A 46 -15.41 3.25 0.96
CA GLY A 46 -16.72 3.06 0.31
C GLY A 46 -16.64 2.50 -1.12
N MET A 47 -15.50 1.93 -1.52
CA MET A 47 -15.28 1.35 -2.85
C MET A 47 -14.91 -0.15 -2.78
N ALA A 48 -15.36 -0.86 -1.74
CA ALA A 48 -14.89 -2.23 -1.45
C ALA A 48 -15.11 -3.24 -2.59
N ASP A 49 -16.07 -2.99 -3.49
CA ASP A 49 -16.33 -3.84 -4.67
C ASP A 49 -15.28 -3.66 -5.78
N THR A 50 -14.50 -2.58 -5.76
CA THR A 50 -13.53 -2.26 -6.83
C THR A 50 -12.12 -1.96 -6.32
N LEU A 51 -11.97 -1.44 -5.10
CA LEU A 51 -10.70 -1.10 -4.45
C LEU A 51 -10.72 -1.55 -2.98
N ALA A 52 -9.78 -2.40 -2.61
CA ALA A 52 -9.72 -2.98 -1.28
C ALA A 52 -9.04 -2.07 -0.24
N GLY A 53 -8.07 -1.26 -0.66
CA GLY A 53 -7.16 -0.54 0.24
C GLY A 53 -7.80 0.62 1.00
N THR A 54 -8.16 0.41 2.27
CA THR A 54 -8.77 1.43 3.15
C THR A 54 -7.85 1.96 4.24
N THR A 55 -6.75 1.26 4.51
CA THR A 55 -5.89 1.51 5.69
C THR A 55 -4.43 1.24 5.35
N PRO A 56 -3.77 2.17 4.63
CA PRO A 56 -2.42 1.95 4.10
C PRO A 56 -1.40 1.62 5.19
N GLU A 57 -1.48 2.23 6.38
CA GLU A 57 -0.55 2.01 7.48
C GLU A 57 -0.51 0.55 7.98
N VAL A 58 -1.63 -0.19 7.90
CA VAL A 58 -1.67 -1.62 8.24
C VAL A 58 -1.03 -2.45 7.14
N LEU A 59 -1.39 -2.18 5.89
CA LEU A 59 -0.84 -2.90 4.73
C LEU A 59 0.68 -2.68 4.60
N LEU A 60 1.17 -1.48 4.92
CA LEU A 60 2.60 -1.18 4.90
C LEU A 60 3.39 -2.05 5.86
N GLY A 61 2.89 -2.31 7.07
CA GLY A 61 3.54 -3.24 7.99
C GLY A 61 3.67 -4.66 7.40
N HIS A 62 2.66 -5.12 6.66
CA HIS A 62 2.73 -6.40 5.97
C HIS A 62 3.71 -6.36 4.79
N LEU A 63 3.65 -5.35 3.92
CA LEU A 63 4.57 -5.22 2.78
C LEU A 63 6.04 -5.09 3.21
N ALA A 64 6.30 -4.46 4.35
CA ALA A 64 7.64 -4.36 4.94
C ALA A 64 8.23 -5.72 5.30
N ALA A 65 7.37 -6.67 5.72
CA ALA A 65 7.80 -8.03 6.05
C ALA A 65 8.01 -8.91 4.81
N GLU A 66 7.45 -8.49 3.67
CA GLU A 66 7.44 -9.27 2.42
C GLU A 66 8.43 -8.77 1.37
N THR A 67 9.16 -7.69 1.68
CA THR A 67 10.16 -7.05 0.81
C THR A 67 11.38 -6.63 1.63
N ASP A 68 12.56 -6.52 1.01
CA ASP A 68 13.82 -6.34 1.75
C ASP A 68 14.44 -4.94 1.63
N SER A 69 14.21 -4.26 0.51
CA SER A 69 15.01 -3.11 0.06
C SER A 69 14.20 -2.02 -0.66
N ILE A 70 13.07 -2.36 -1.29
CA ILE A 70 12.20 -1.38 -1.92
C ILE A 70 11.57 -0.48 -0.84
N ARG A 71 11.52 0.83 -1.10
CA ARG A 71 10.86 1.75 -0.17
C ARG A 71 9.35 1.61 -0.30
N ILE A 72 8.70 1.21 0.77
CA ILE A 72 7.25 1.20 0.84
C ILE A 72 6.72 2.50 1.45
N GLY A 73 5.47 2.86 1.14
CA GLY A 73 4.85 4.05 1.72
C GLY A 73 3.42 4.27 1.28
N SER A 74 2.81 5.35 1.76
CA SER A 74 1.44 5.70 1.39
C SER A 74 1.42 6.78 0.29
N GLY A 75 0.57 6.60 -0.71
CA GLY A 75 0.41 7.51 -1.86
C GLY A 75 -1.05 7.76 -2.24
N ALA A 76 -1.96 8.09 -1.32
CA ALA A 76 -1.71 8.83 -0.08
C ALA A 76 -2.62 8.42 1.10
N VAL A 77 -2.22 8.80 2.31
CA VAL A 77 -3.11 8.88 3.47
C VAL A 77 -4.00 10.09 3.28
N LEU A 78 -5.31 9.94 3.52
CA LEU A 78 -6.25 11.06 3.42
C LEU A 78 -6.22 11.93 4.68
N LEU A 79 -5.11 12.67 4.86
CA LEU A 79 -4.76 13.38 6.10
C LEU A 79 -5.86 14.30 6.65
N ASN A 80 -6.72 14.86 5.79
CA ASN A 80 -7.85 15.70 6.20
C ASN A 80 -8.92 14.95 7.02
N HIS A 81 -8.86 13.62 7.09
CA HIS A 81 -9.77 12.77 7.88
C HIS A 81 -9.17 12.30 9.22
N TYR A 82 -7.88 12.55 9.47
CA TYR A 82 -7.18 12.03 10.64
C TYR A 82 -6.47 13.13 11.43
N SER A 83 -6.29 12.90 12.73
CA SER A 83 -5.41 13.75 13.53
C SER A 83 -3.97 13.67 13.00
N PRO A 84 -3.31 14.79 12.67
CA PRO A 84 -1.91 14.76 12.23
C PRO A 84 -0.97 14.09 13.24
N PHE A 85 -1.26 14.22 14.53
CA PHE A 85 -0.50 13.56 15.58
C PHE A 85 -0.62 12.03 15.50
N LYS A 86 -1.82 11.51 15.24
CA LYS A 86 -2.05 10.07 15.07
C LYS A 86 -1.32 9.53 13.84
N VAL A 87 -1.34 10.27 12.73
CA VAL A 87 -0.61 9.88 11.51
C VAL A 87 0.89 9.87 11.77
N ALA A 88 1.43 10.86 12.48
CA ALA A 88 2.84 10.88 12.86
C ALA A 88 3.23 9.66 13.71
N GLU A 89 2.42 9.27 14.70
CA GLU A 89 2.68 8.06 15.50
C GLU A 89 2.62 6.77 14.67
N ALA A 90 1.68 6.66 13.73
CA ALA A 90 1.54 5.48 12.88
C ALA A 90 2.73 5.27 11.95
N PHE A 91 3.27 6.36 11.36
CA PHE A 91 4.39 6.30 10.42
C PHE A 91 5.76 6.44 11.08
N GLY A 92 5.85 6.88 12.33
CA GLY A 92 7.10 6.90 13.11
C GLY A 92 7.42 5.57 13.81
N ALA A 93 6.47 4.63 13.90
CA ALA A 93 6.71 3.29 14.41
C ALA A 93 7.60 2.41 13.50
N PRO A 94 7.50 2.48 12.16
CA PRO A 94 8.38 1.75 11.23
C PRO A 94 9.72 2.44 10.89
N ASP A 95 10.22 3.38 11.69
CA ASP A 95 11.58 3.97 11.54
C ASP A 95 12.72 3.03 12.00
#